data_AF-K5W1V1-F1
#
_entry.id   AF-K5W1V1-F1
#
_cell.length_a   1.000
_cell.length_b   1.000
_cell.length_c   1.000
_cell.angle_alpha   90.00
_cell.angle_beta   90.00
_cell.angle_gamma   90.00
#
_symmetry.space_group_name_H-M   'P 1'
#
loop_
_entity.id
_entity.type
_entity.pdbx_description
1 polymer ?
#
loop_
_entity_poly.entity_id
_entity_poly.type
_entity_poly.pdbx_seq_one_letter_code
_entity_poly.pdbx_strand_id
1 'polypeptide(L)'
;MPICTNCSHPTPYLYTVYDSEDNLRLEQCSSCHAFADPYVEHDALTLGIDLMLLKRDVFRHLLFNRGAGARRLSNKSSGEATSSENPQSHELQREKGRRLQILRLGFFLVAVDASDYFSHSMDPSHPGTVEIAQWNQDALESYFRVLTGCLIETVGFHVGVTLASFIVLHALDWLRSHGDAQAPSGLRTQFRCSHIPLTILYSSLNKFFLLFLLTIWRPNSQSSSADSLQSQYNATNLLSHPMLRGALEMLDDDKLDREWIIRNVLGGMATGFGLRVVLDCHPVFTTMIILTGWAVKTALAHLVSGWVGASISIQAGSEGAEEIWLAYSIP
;
A
#
# COMPACT_ATOMS: atom_id res chain seq x y z
N MET A 1 -16.48 -15.83 -8.65
CA MET A 1 -15.69 -17.08 -8.79
C MET A 1 -14.23 -16.78 -8.48
N PRO A 2 -13.46 -17.69 -7.87
CA PRO A 2 -12.04 -17.47 -7.65
C PRO A 2 -11.24 -17.47 -8.97
N ILE A 3 -10.00 -17.01 -8.91
CA ILE A 3 -9.08 -16.94 -10.05
C ILE A 3 -7.78 -17.68 -9.75
N CYS A 4 -7.12 -18.20 -10.78
CA CYS A 4 -5.78 -18.72 -10.62
C CYS A 4 -4.80 -17.59 -10.27
N THR A 5 -3.99 -17.76 -9.23
CA THR A 5 -3.01 -16.74 -8.80
C THR A 5 -1.90 -16.53 -9.83
N ASN A 6 -1.58 -17.53 -10.66
CA ASN A 6 -0.54 -17.42 -11.69
C ASN A 6 -1.03 -16.79 -13.01
N CYS A 7 -2.10 -17.34 -13.61
CA CYS A 7 -2.58 -16.92 -14.94
C CYS A 7 -3.87 -16.09 -14.94
N SER A 8 -4.51 -15.90 -13.78
CA SER A 8 -5.77 -15.16 -13.64
C SER A 8 -6.97 -15.75 -14.39
N HIS A 9 -6.85 -16.99 -14.89
CA HIS A 9 -7.98 -17.72 -15.43
C HIS A 9 -9.01 -17.99 -14.32
N PRO A 10 -10.31 -17.75 -14.53
CA PRO A 10 -11.34 -18.09 -13.57
C PRO A 10 -11.35 -19.59 -13.29
N THR A 11 -11.38 -19.97 -12.03
CA THR A 11 -11.47 -21.37 -11.62
C THR A 11 -12.74 -21.58 -10.81
N PRO A 12 -13.45 -22.72 -10.97
CA PRO A 12 -14.67 -22.95 -10.20
C PRO A 12 -14.36 -23.22 -8.72
N TYR A 13 -13.25 -23.92 -8.46
CA TYR A 13 -12.78 -24.28 -7.13
C TYR A 13 -11.25 -24.13 -7.08
N LEU A 14 -10.72 -23.84 -5.90
CA LEU A 14 -9.29 -23.70 -5.62
C LEU A 14 -8.73 -24.91 -4.89
N TYR A 15 -9.55 -25.53 -4.04
CA TYR A 15 -9.18 -26.70 -3.26
C TYR A 15 -10.41 -27.54 -2.94
N THR A 16 -10.18 -28.83 -2.73
CA THR A 16 -11.18 -29.78 -2.26
C THR A 16 -10.91 -30.12 -0.81
N VAL A 17 -11.94 -30.05 0.03
CA VAL A 17 -11.91 -30.45 1.45
C VAL A 17 -12.58 -31.80 1.59
N TYR A 18 -11.90 -32.74 2.24
CA TYR A 18 -12.41 -34.08 2.53
C TYR A 18 -12.93 -34.15 3.98
N ASP A 19 -14.10 -34.77 4.17
CA ASP A 19 -14.81 -34.84 5.45
C ASP A 19 -14.05 -35.59 6.56
N SER A 20 -13.10 -36.46 6.21
CA SER A 20 -12.58 -37.45 7.16
C SER A 20 -11.37 -37.00 7.98
N GLU A 21 -10.56 -36.02 7.54
CA GLU A 21 -9.26 -35.76 8.20
C GLU A 21 -8.67 -34.34 7.98
N ASP A 22 -9.47 -33.27 7.89
CA ASP A 22 -8.98 -31.89 7.58
C ASP A 22 -7.99 -31.81 6.39
N ASN A 23 -7.97 -32.85 5.55
CA ASN A 23 -7.11 -32.96 4.40
C ASN A 23 -7.69 -32.07 3.30
N LEU A 24 -6.92 -31.07 2.91
CA LEU A 24 -7.24 -30.22 1.76
C LEU A 24 -6.33 -30.63 0.60
N ARG A 25 -6.89 -30.64 -0.62
CA ARG A 25 -6.13 -30.87 -1.85
C ARG A 25 -6.32 -29.69 -2.79
N LEU A 26 -5.22 -29.07 -3.22
CA LEU A 26 -5.25 -27.99 -4.20
C LEU A 26 -5.71 -28.48 -5.57
N GLU A 27 -6.55 -27.68 -6.22
CA GLU A 27 -7.01 -27.92 -7.59
C GLU A 27 -6.01 -27.36 -8.59
N GLN A 28 -5.90 -28.01 -9.75
CA GLN A 28 -5.03 -27.58 -10.84
C GLN A 28 -5.81 -26.66 -11.79
N CYS A 29 -5.18 -25.58 -12.24
CA CYS A 29 -5.76 -24.68 -13.22
C CYS A 29 -5.86 -25.36 -14.59
N SER A 30 -7.02 -25.26 -15.25
CA SER A 30 -7.26 -25.81 -16.60
C SER A 30 -6.43 -25.15 -17.69
N SER A 31 -6.00 -23.90 -17.49
CA SER A 31 -5.29 -23.12 -18.51
C SER A 31 -3.77 -23.23 -18.40
N CYS A 32 -3.20 -23.01 -17.21
CA CYS A 32 -1.74 -23.03 -17.03
C CYS A 32 -1.21 -24.32 -16.41
N HIS A 33 -2.09 -25.24 -16.00
CA HIS A 33 -1.74 -26.50 -15.36
C HIS A 33 -0.87 -26.36 -14.09
N ALA A 34 -0.74 -25.17 -13.51
CA ALA A 34 -0.21 -24.98 -12.17
C ALA A 34 -1.32 -25.17 -11.13
N PHE A 35 -0.96 -25.36 -9.85
CA PHE A 35 -1.92 -25.27 -8.76
C PHE A 35 -2.60 -23.88 -8.79
N ALA A 36 -3.94 -23.88 -8.68
CA ALA A 36 -4.72 -22.68 -8.89
C ALA A 36 -4.39 -21.59 -7.86
N ASP A 37 -4.18 -21.98 -6.61
CA ASP A 37 -3.79 -21.08 -5.53
C ASP A 37 -3.02 -21.82 -4.41
N PRO A 38 -1.68 -21.84 -4.46
CA PRO A 38 -0.84 -22.44 -3.41
C PRO A 38 -0.97 -21.76 -2.05
N TYR A 39 -1.37 -20.49 -2.01
CA TYR A 39 -1.40 -19.68 -0.79
C TYR A 39 -2.52 -20.08 0.17
N VAL A 40 -3.45 -20.95 -0.24
CA VAL A 40 -4.47 -21.53 0.64
C VAL A 40 -3.84 -22.32 1.80
N GLU A 41 -2.70 -22.97 1.57
CA GLU A 41 -1.99 -23.75 2.59
C GLU A 41 -1.03 -22.91 3.43
N HIS A 42 -0.75 -21.67 3.00
CA HIS A 42 0.29 -20.85 3.62
C HIS A 42 -0.26 -20.16 4.88
N ASP A 43 0.61 -20.02 5.87
CA ASP A 43 0.29 -19.32 7.10
C ASP A 43 0.30 -17.79 6.92
N ALA A 44 -0.29 -17.08 7.88
CA ALA A 44 -0.41 -15.62 7.81
C ALA A 44 0.96 -14.91 7.76
N LEU A 45 2.01 -15.49 8.36
CA LEU A 45 3.37 -14.93 8.32
C LEU A 45 3.95 -14.99 6.91
N THR A 46 3.89 -16.16 6.26
CA THR A 46 4.38 -16.31 4.89
C THR A 46 3.63 -15.40 3.92
N LEU A 47 2.30 -15.29 4.07
CA LEU A 47 1.49 -14.33 3.31
C LEU A 47 1.94 -12.89 3.56
N GLY A 48 2.25 -12.54 4.81
CA GLY A 48 2.72 -11.20 5.18
C GLY A 48 4.06 -10.85 4.53
N ILE A 49 5.03 -11.76 4.57
CA ILE A 49 6.36 -11.55 3.96
C ILE A 49 6.24 -11.41 2.45
N ASP A 50 5.51 -12.32 1.80
CA ASP A 50 5.31 -12.28 0.36
C ASP A 50 4.58 -11.02 -0.10
N LEU A 51 3.69 -10.49 0.75
CA LEU A 51 2.98 -9.23 0.49
C LEU A 51 3.92 -8.02 0.61
N MET A 52 4.81 -7.99 1.62
CA MET A 52 5.85 -6.96 1.76
C MET A 52 6.82 -6.98 0.58
N LEU A 53 7.14 -8.17 0.05
CA LEU A 53 7.97 -8.36 -1.14
C LEU A 53 7.24 -8.06 -2.46
N LEU A 54 6.00 -7.55 -2.38
CA LEU A 54 5.17 -7.21 -3.54
C LEU A 54 5.04 -8.39 -4.53
N LYS A 55 4.91 -9.62 -4.05
CA LYS A 55 4.68 -10.75 -4.96
C LYS A 55 3.27 -10.66 -5.56
N ARG A 56 3.18 -10.74 -6.88
CA ARG A 56 1.90 -10.65 -7.62
C ARG A 56 0.87 -11.68 -7.15
N ASP A 57 1.32 -12.89 -6.83
CA ASP A 57 0.44 -14.02 -6.62
C ASP A 57 -0.29 -13.93 -5.26
N VAL A 58 0.36 -13.39 -4.23
CA VAL A 58 -0.28 -13.14 -2.93
C VAL A 58 -1.32 -12.02 -3.00
N PHE A 59 -1.11 -10.98 -3.82
CA PHE A 59 -2.14 -9.97 -4.06
C PHE A 59 -3.39 -10.60 -4.66
N ARG A 60 -3.23 -11.50 -5.64
CA ARG A 60 -4.36 -12.20 -6.25
C ARG A 60 -5.07 -13.11 -5.25
N HIS A 61 -4.32 -13.81 -4.41
CA HIS A 61 -4.86 -14.61 -3.33
C HIS A 61 -5.71 -13.77 -2.37
N LEU A 62 -5.15 -12.70 -1.80
CA LEU A 62 -5.80 -11.88 -0.78
C LEU A 62 -7.03 -11.12 -1.31
N LEU A 63 -6.98 -10.63 -2.55
CA LEU A 63 -8.04 -9.80 -3.11
C LEU A 63 -9.19 -10.63 -3.70
N PHE A 64 -8.89 -11.70 -4.44
CA PHE A 64 -9.91 -12.42 -5.22
C PHE A 64 -10.28 -13.78 -4.64
N ASN A 65 -9.34 -14.46 -3.97
CA ASN A 65 -9.51 -15.85 -3.56
C ASN A 65 -9.81 -16.03 -2.06
N ARG A 66 -9.46 -15.04 -1.22
CA ARG A 66 -9.64 -15.12 0.23
C ARG A 66 -11.08 -15.46 0.62
N GLY A 67 -11.25 -16.59 1.30
CA GLY A 67 -12.55 -17.11 1.74
C GLY A 67 -13.45 -17.62 0.60
N ALA A 68 -12.88 -17.98 -0.56
CA ALA A 68 -13.58 -18.62 -1.69
C ALA A 68 -12.95 -19.97 -2.05
N GLY A 69 -13.65 -20.72 -2.90
CA GLY A 69 -13.04 -21.77 -3.72
C GLY A 69 -12.97 -23.15 -3.08
N ALA A 70 -13.53 -23.36 -1.89
CA ALA A 70 -13.66 -24.69 -1.31
C ALA A 70 -14.70 -25.53 -2.07
N ARG A 71 -14.30 -26.68 -2.61
CA ARG A 71 -15.20 -27.77 -3.00
C ARG A 71 -15.37 -28.69 -1.79
N ARG A 72 -16.60 -28.84 -1.29
CA ARG A 72 -16.91 -29.80 -0.22
C ARG A 72 -17.51 -31.05 -0.85
N LEU A 73 -16.81 -32.17 -0.75
CA LEU A 73 -17.33 -33.47 -1.18
C LEU A 73 -18.01 -34.12 0.02
N SER A 74 -19.30 -33.82 0.23
CA SER A 74 -20.07 -34.52 1.26
C SER A 74 -20.46 -35.91 0.77
N ASN A 75 -20.12 -36.94 1.54
CA ASN A 75 -20.49 -38.34 1.26
C ASN A 75 -21.96 -38.68 1.63
N LYS A 76 -22.83 -37.71 1.87
CA LYS A 76 -24.21 -37.99 2.29
C LYS A 76 -25.13 -38.30 1.10
N SER A 77 -25.34 -39.60 0.86
CA SER A 77 -26.51 -40.15 0.17
C SER A 77 -27.76 -40.07 1.06
N SER A 78 -28.25 -38.87 1.40
CA SER A 78 -29.57 -38.72 2.05
C SER A 78 -30.09 -37.31 1.85
N GLY A 79 -31.35 -37.20 1.42
CA GLY A 79 -32.02 -35.94 1.11
C GLY A 79 -32.22 -35.02 2.31
N GLU A 80 -31.17 -34.27 2.63
CA GLU A 80 -31.25 -33.12 3.52
C GLU A 80 -30.49 -32.00 2.83
N ALA A 81 -31.23 -31.21 2.05
CA ALA A 81 -30.75 -29.98 1.46
C ALA A 81 -30.22 -29.10 2.58
N THR A 82 -28.90 -29.07 2.75
CA THR A 82 -28.20 -28.04 3.50
C THR A 82 -28.71 -26.71 2.98
N SER A 83 -29.30 -25.95 3.91
CA SER A 83 -29.88 -24.63 3.75
C SER A 83 -29.43 -23.93 2.47
N SER A 84 -30.40 -23.69 1.59
CA SER A 84 -30.29 -22.78 0.45
C SER A 84 -29.97 -21.38 0.97
N GLU A 85 -28.74 -21.15 1.42
CA GLU A 85 -28.23 -19.84 1.76
C GLU A 85 -28.10 -19.09 0.45
N ASN A 86 -28.88 -18.01 0.32
CA ASN A 86 -28.93 -17.20 -0.88
C ASN A 86 -27.51 -16.76 -1.29
N PRO A 87 -27.02 -17.08 -2.51
CA PRO A 87 -25.68 -16.69 -2.97
C PRO A 87 -25.38 -15.19 -2.80
N GLN A 88 -26.41 -14.34 -2.87
CA GLN A 88 -26.30 -12.89 -2.65
C GLN A 88 -25.94 -12.53 -1.20
N SER A 89 -26.40 -13.28 -0.20
CA SER A 89 -26.09 -13.00 1.21
C SER A 89 -24.62 -13.28 1.54
N HIS A 90 -24.05 -14.35 0.96
CA HIS A 90 -22.62 -14.68 1.06
C HIS A 90 -21.74 -13.60 0.42
N GLU A 91 -22.09 -13.12 -0.79
CA GLU A 91 -21.33 -12.04 -1.42
C GLU A 91 -21.39 -10.74 -0.61
N LEU A 92 -22.56 -10.40 -0.07
CA LEU A 92 -22.72 -9.22 0.79
C LEU A 92 -21.90 -9.33 2.07
N GLN A 93 -21.88 -10.50 2.73
CA GLN A 93 -21.06 -10.73 3.92
C GLN A 93 -19.57 -10.57 3.62
N ARG A 94 -19.11 -11.10 2.49
CA ARG A 94 -17.70 -10.98 2.07
C ARG A 94 -17.33 -9.54 1.76
N GLU A 95 -18.21 -8.78 1.11
CA GLU A 95 -18.01 -7.35 0.88
C GLU A 95 -17.99 -6.55 2.18
N LYS A 96 -18.88 -6.84 3.14
CA LYS A 96 -18.84 -6.24 4.48
C LYS A 96 -17.52 -6.55 5.19
N GLY A 97 -17.06 -7.80 5.12
CA GLY A 97 -15.76 -8.22 5.66
C GLY A 97 -14.60 -7.44 5.05
N ARG A 98 -14.57 -7.27 3.73
CA ARG A 98 -13.56 -6.44 3.04
C ARG A 98 -13.58 -5.00 3.51
N ARG A 99 -14.77 -4.38 3.59
CA ARG A 99 -14.91 -2.99 4.07
C ARG A 99 -14.45 -2.82 5.51
N LEU A 100 -14.78 -3.77 6.38
CA LEU A 100 -14.29 -3.77 7.76
C LEU A 100 -12.76 -3.91 7.83
N GLN A 101 -12.16 -4.75 6.98
CA GLN A 101 -10.71 -4.86 6.87
C GLN A 101 -10.06 -3.56 6.38
N ILE A 102 -10.65 -2.89 5.39
CA ILE A 102 -10.21 -1.57 4.92
C ILE A 102 -10.22 -0.57 6.08
N LEU A 103 -11.31 -0.49 6.83
CA LEU A 103 -11.43 0.44 7.95
C LEU A 103 -10.41 0.12 9.05
N ARG A 104 -10.27 -1.16 9.42
CA ARG A 104 -9.33 -1.59 10.47
C ARG A 104 -7.87 -1.33 10.10
N LEU A 105 -7.48 -1.70 8.88
CA LEU A 105 -6.11 -1.50 8.41
C LEU A 105 -5.83 -0.01 8.16
N GLY A 106 -6.76 0.70 7.52
CA GLY A 106 -6.65 2.14 7.28
C GLY A 106 -6.50 2.93 8.57
N PHE A 107 -7.30 2.65 9.60
CA PHE A 107 -7.16 3.27 10.91
C PHE A 107 -5.78 3.06 11.52
N PHE A 108 -5.28 1.81 11.50
CA PHE A 108 -3.95 1.51 12.03
C PHE A 108 -2.85 2.25 11.27
N LEU A 109 -2.87 2.25 9.93
CA LEU A 109 -1.84 2.91 9.12
C LEU A 109 -1.87 4.43 9.32
N VAL A 110 -3.04 5.06 9.38
CA VAL A 110 -3.18 6.50 9.65
C VAL A 110 -2.68 6.86 11.04
N ALA A 111 -2.98 6.04 12.06
CA ALA A 111 -2.48 6.26 13.41
C ALA A 111 -0.95 6.16 13.50
N VAL A 112 -0.34 5.20 12.81
CA VAL A 112 1.12 5.07 12.75
C VAL A 112 1.75 6.26 12.04
N ASP A 113 1.20 6.68 10.89
CA ASP A 113 1.68 7.84 10.12
C ASP A 113 1.58 9.15 10.93
N ALA A 114 0.46 9.38 11.61
CA ALA A 114 0.27 10.52 12.50
C ALA A 114 1.26 10.51 13.68
N SER A 115 1.57 9.32 14.21
CA SER A 115 2.53 9.17 15.31
C SER A 115 3.98 9.39 14.85
N ASP A 116 4.33 8.94 13.64
CA ASP A 116 5.62 9.22 13.00
C ASP A 116 5.81 10.73 12.81
N TYR A 117 4.83 11.40 12.20
CA TYR A 117 4.84 12.86 12.02
C TYR A 117 4.97 13.61 13.35
N PHE A 118 4.14 13.25 14.33
CA PHE A 118 4.13 13.92 15.64
C PHE A 118 5.47 13.71 16.36
N SER A 119 6.08 12.54 16.24
CA SER A 119 7.40 12.26 16.81
C SER A 119 8.50 13.08 16.13
N HIS A 120 8.46 13.19 14.81
CA HIS A 120 9.42 13.98 14.03
C HIS A 120 9.32 15.49 14.35
N SER A 121 8.09 15.98 14.53
CA SER A 121 7.83 17.39 14.90
C SER A 121 8.32 17.75 16.32
N MET A 122 8.65 16.75 17.15
CA MET A 122 9.08 16.91 18.54
C MET A 122 10.57 16.64 18.75
N ASP A 123 11.35 16.34 17.70
CA ASP A 123 12.77 16.02 17.83
C ASP A 123 13.61 17.26 18.26
N PRO A 124 14.37 17.18 19.37
CA PRO A 124 15.10 18.32 19.97
C PRO A 124 16.34 18.81 19.19
N SER A 125 16.55 18.33 17.97
CA SER A 125 17.62 18.79 17.07
C SER A 125 17.35 20.19 16.48
N HIS A 126 16.12 20.70 16.61
CA HIS A 126 15.80 22.12 16.44
C HIS A 126 15.95 22.89 17.78
N PRO A 127 16.71 24.01 17.82
CA PRO A 127 17.03 24.70 19.07
C PRO A 127 15.80 25.41 19.63
N GLY A 128 15.10 24.77 20.59
CA GLY A 128 13.99 25.41 21.29
C GLY A 128 13.19 24.55 22.28
N THR A 129 13.25 23.22 22.21
CA THR A 129 12.28 22.38 22.94
C THR A 129 12.95 21.35 23.85
N VAL A 130 13.41 21.82 25.01
CA VAL A 130 13.65 20.94 26.17
C VAL A 130 12.65 21.31 27.26
N GLU A 131 11.40 20.93 27.04
CA GLU A 131 10.53 20.53 28.14
C GLU A 131 9.89 19.21 27.74
N ILE A 132 10.21 18.18 28.51
CA ILE A 132 9.65 16.83 28.48
C ILE A 132 8.17 16.95 28.14
N ALA A 133 7.75 16.33 27.03
CA ALA A 133 6.37 16.27 26.55
C ALA A 133 5.42 15.88 27.70
N GLN A 134 4.93 16.88 28.44
CA GLN A 134 3.79 16.71 29.29
C GLN A 134 2.64 16.49 28.31
N TRP A 135 2.01 15.33 28.38
CA TRP A 135 0.75 15.05 27.70
C TRP A 135 -0.31 15.98 28.28
N ASN A 136 -0.27 17.24 27.87
CA ASN A 136 -1.24 18.25 28.21
C ASN A 136 -2.39 18.20 27.20
N GLN A 137 -3.51 18.83 27.53
CA GLN A 137 -4.66 18.93 26.64
C GLN A 137 -4.26 19.52 25.27
N ASP A 138 -3.32 20.46 25.24
CA ASP A 138 -2.81 21.10 24.03
C ASP A 138 -2.03 20.13 23.13
N ALA A 139 -1.23 19.22 23.73
CA ALA A 139 -0.48 18.21 22.99
C ALA A 139 -1.43 17.16 22.38
N LEU A 140 -2.48 16.80 23.13
CA LEU A 140 -3.52 15.89 22.64
C LEU A 140 -4.32 16.50 21.49
N GLU A 141 -4.69 17.78 21.61
CA GLU A 141 -5.37 18.52 20.52
C GLU A 141 -4.50 18.58 19.27
N SER A 142 -3.21 18.88 19.42
CA SER A 142 -2.24 18.91 18.31
C SER A 142 -2.13 17.54 17.61
N TYR A 143 -2.03 16.46 18.40
CA TYR A 143 -2.02 15.10 17.86
C TYR A 143 -3.31 14.77 17.09
N PHE A 144 -4.49 15.12 17.61
CA PHE A 144 -5.76 14.86 16.91
C PHE A 144 -5.91 15.65 15.61
N ARG A 145 -5.37 16.87 15.54
CA ARG A 145 -5.34 17.66 14.31
C ARG A 145 -4.42 17.03 13.27
N VAL A 146 -3.21 16.61 13.66
CA VAL A 146 -2.30 15.82 12.81
C VAL A 146 -2.97 14.55 12.31
N LEU A 147 -3.58 13.77 13.21
CA LEU A 147 -4.30 12.53 12.88
C LEU A 147 -5.40 12.78 11.85
N THR A 148 -6.14 13.87 12.01
CA THR A 148 -7.20 14.27 11.06
C THR A 148 -6.62 14.73 9.73
N GLY A 149 -5.50 15.47 9.73
CA GLY A 149 -4.75 15.83 8.52
C GLY A 149 -4.31 14.59 7.75
N CYS A 150 -3.64 13.64 8.41
CA CYS A 150 -3.21 12.36 7.82
C CYS A 150 -4.41 11.56 7.29
N LEU A 151 -5.54 11.58 7.99
CA LEU A 151 -6.78 10.93 7.54
C LEU A 151 -7.30 11.57 6.25
N ILE A 152 -7.37 12.91 6.19
CA ILE A 152 -7.83 13.66 5.01
C ILE A 152 -6.94 13.34 3.81
N GLU A 153 -5.63 13.38 3.97
CA GLU A 153 -4.67 13.06 2.91
C GLU A 153 -4.80 11.61 2.44
N THR A 154 -4.90 10.67 3.39
CA THR A 154 -5.04 9.25 3.07
C THR A 154 -6.32 8.98 2.31
N VAL A 155 -7.46 9.49 2.79
CA VAL A 155 -8.76 9.36 2.12
C VAL A 155 -8.71 10.03 0.74
N GLY A 156 -8.12 11.22 0.66
CA GLY A 156 -7.92 11.95 -0.59
C GLY A 156 -7.16 11.17 -1.64
N PHE A 157 -6.01 10.61 -1.27
CA PHE A 157 -5.21 9.75 -2.13
C PHE A 157 -6.00 8.52 -2.60
N HIS A 158 -6.72 7.85 -1.70
CA HIS A 158 -7.51 6.66 -2.04
C HIS A 158 -8.67 6.99 -2.99
N VAL A 159 -9.39 8.09 -2.74
CA VAL A 159 -10.47 8.55 -3.62
C VAL A 159 -9.91 8.95 -4.98
N GLY A 160 -8.81 9.72 -5.03
CA GLY A 160 -8.15 10.11 -6.27
C GLY A 160 -7.72 8.92 -7.12
N VAL A 161 -7.01 7.94 -6.53
CA VAL A 161 -6.59 6.71 -7.20
C VAL A 161 -7.79 5.89 -7.66
N THR A 162 -8.83 5.78 -6.84
CA THR A 162 -10.04 5.01 -7.18
C THR A 162 -10.77 5.64 -8.37
N LEU A 163 -11.03 6.94 -8.34
CA LEU A 163 -11.69 7.67 -9.43
C LEU A 163 -10.87 7.61 -10.72
N ALA A 164 -9.56 7.88 -10.65
CA ALA A 164 -8.67 7.79 -11.80
C ALA A 164 -8.64 6.37 -12.39
N SER A 165 -8.65 5.34 -11.55
CA SER A 165 -8.74 3.95 -12.01
C SER A 165 -10.02 3.72 -12.79
N PHE A 166 -11.18 4.13 -12.28
CA PHE A 166 -12.46 3.99 -13.00
C PHE A 166 -12.48 4.75 -14.33
N ILE A 167 -11.95 5.97 -14.37
CA ILE A 167 -11.83 6.76 -15.61
C ILE A 167 -10.98 6.01 -16.63
N VAL A 168 -9.82 5.48 -16.22
CA VAL A 168 -8.94 4.70 -17.08
C VAL A 168 -9.62 3.42 -17.57
N LEU A 169 -10.30 2.66 -16.70
CA LEU A 169 -11.00 1.44 -17.11
C LEU A 169 -12.09 1.76 -18.12
N HIS A 170 -12.90 2.79 -17.86
CA HIS A 170 -13.97 3.22 -18.76
C HIS A 170 -13.44 3.70 -20.11
N ALA A 171 -12.34 4.46 -20.12
CA ALA A 171 -11.67 4.88 -21.35
C ALA A 171 -11.17 3.68 -22.16
N LEU A 172 -10.53 2.71 -21.51
CA LEU A 172 -10.04 1.49 -22.17
C LEU A 172 -11.18 0.63 -22.72
N ASP A 173 -12.29 0.51 -22.00
CA ASP A 173 -13.46 -0.24 -22.45
C ASP A 173 -14.13 0.46 -23.65
N TRP A 174 -14.19 1.79 -23.64
CA TRP A 174 -14.65 2.60 -24.77
C TRP A 174 -13.73 2.48 -26.00
N LEU A 175 -12.41 2.43 -25.81
CA LEU A 175 -11.45 2.18 -26.88
C LEU A 175 -11.60 0.77 -27.47
N ARG A 176 -11.85 -0.24 -26.62
CA ARG A 176 -12.06 -1.63 -27.04
C ARG A 176 -13.39 -1.83 -27.77
N SER A 177 -14.44 -1.10 -27.42
CA SER A 177 -15.73 -1.19 -28.12
C SER A 177 -15.67 -0.69 -29.57
N HIS A 178 -14.64 0.09 -29.92
CA HIS A 178 -14.37 0.53 -31.30
C HIS A 178 -13.44 -0.42 -32.07
N GLY A 179 -12.89 -1.46 -31.42
CA GLY A 179 -11.97 -2.43 -32.01
C GLY A 179 -12.51 -3.86 -32.02
N ASP A 180 -11.64 -4.84 -32.28
CA ASP A 180 -11.99 -6.25 -32.30
C ASP A 180 -12.20 -6.77 -30.86
N ALA A 181 -13.37 -7.35 -30.59
CA ALA A 181 -13.87 -7.62 -29.25
C ALA A 181 -13.18 -8.85 -28.62
N GLN A 182 -12.01 -8.67 -27.99
CA GLN A 182 -11.46 -9.69 -27.10
C GLN A 182 -12.28 -9.80 -25.81
N ALA A 183 -12.54 -11.04 -25.38
CA ALA A 183 -13.22 -11.33 -24.12
C ALA A 183 -12.46 -10.68 -22.94
N PRO A 184 -13.18 -10.11 -21.95
CA PRO A 184 -12.55 -9.45 -20.81
C PRO A 184 -11.71 -10.47 -19.99
N SER A 185 -10.55 -10.03 -19.49
CA SER A 185 -9.69 -10.89 -18.67
C SER A 185 -10.41 -11.35 -17.40
N GLY A 186 -10.05 -12.53 -16.89
CA GLY A 186 -10.68 -13.10 -15.68
C GLY A 186 -10.67 -12.15 -14.48
N LEU A 187 -9.59 -11.36 -14.33
CA LEU A 187 -9.47 -10.27 -13.36
C LEU A 187 -10.59 -9.23 -13.50
N ARG A 188 -10.85 -8.76 -14.72
CA ARG A 188 -11.87 -7.73 -14.99
C ARG A 188 -13.28 -8.20 -14.62
N THR A 189 -13.58 -9.48 -14.85
CA THR A 189 -14.90 -10.03 -14.50
C THR A 189 -15.15 -10.10 -12.99
N GLN A 190 -14.09 -10.30 -12.20
CA GLN A 190 -14.18 -10.41 -10.73
C GLN A 190 -13.81 -9.10 -10.02
N PHE A 191 -13.51 -8.04 -10.78
CA PHE A 191 -13.09 -6.76 -10.23
C PHE A 191 -14.23 -6.11 -9.43
N ARG A 192 -13.90 -5.61 -8.24
CA ARG A 192 -14.82 -4.88 -7.36
C ARG A 192 -14.15 -3.59 -6.90
N CYS A 193 -14.95 -2.56 -6.64
CA CYS A 193 -14.47 -1.27 -6.18
C CYS A 193 -13.60 -1.36 -4.92
N SER A 194 -13.95 -2.26 -3.98
CA SER A 194 -13.21 -2.50 -2.74
C SER A 194 -11.81 -3.09 -2.93
N HIS A 195 -11.47 -3.62 -4.11
CA HIS A 195 -10.13 -4.15 -4.37
C HIS A 195 -9.08 -3.04 -4.49
N ILE A 196 -9.43 -1.86 -5.04
CA ILE A 196 -8.48 -0.75 -5.16
C ILE A 196 -7.98 -0.29 -3.78
N PRO A 197 -8.84 0.13 -2.83
CA PRO A 197 -8.37 0.57 -1.52
C PRO A 197 -7.66 -0.55 -0.74
N LEU A 198 -8.09 -1.81 -0.84
CA LEU A 198 -7.34 -2.93 -0.25
C LEU A 198 -5.92 -3.05 -0.83
N THR A 199 -5.76 -2.86 -2.13
CA THR A 199 -4.46 -2.91 -2.80
C THR A 199 -3.55 -1.78 -2.33
N ILE A 200 -4.08 -0.57 -2.20
CA ILE A 200 -3.34 0.58 -1.68
C ILE A 200 -2.88 0.29 -0.24
N LEU A 201 -3.78 -0.19 0.61
CA LEU A 201 -3.46 -0.49 2.01
C LEU A 201 -2.44 -1.63 2.14
N TYR A 202 -2.57 -2.71 1.37
CA TYR A 202 -1.60 -3.80 1.36
C TYR A 202 -0.23 -3.37 0.84
N SER A 203 -0.19 -2.54 -0.20
CA SER A 203 1.08 -2.01 -0.74
C SER A 203 1.77 -1.05 0.23
N SER A 204 0.99 -0.37 1.07
CA SER A 204 1.51 0.54 2.10
C SER A 204 2.26 -0.19 3.21
N LEU A 205 2.06 -1.50 3.40
CA LEU A 205 2.82 -2.28 4.41
C LEU A 205 4.32 -2.29 4.13
N ASN A 206 4.74 -2.23 2.85
CA ASN A 206 6.15 -2.15 2.49
C ASN A 206 6.78 -0.84 2.99
N LYS A 207 6.06 0.29 2.90
CA LYS A 207 6.50 1.58 3.47
C LYS A 207 6.79 1.44 4.96
N PHE A 208 5.84 0.94 5.74
CA PHE A 208 6.01 0.81 7.20
C PHE A 208 7.09 -0.21 7.59
N PHE A 209 7.21 -1.29 6.84
CA PHE A 209 8.30 -2.25 7.04
C PHE A 209 9.67 -1.59 6.87
N LEU A 210 9.85 -0.77 5.83
CA LEU A 210 11.11 -0.09 5.58
C LEU A 210 11.39 1.04 6.58
N LEU A 211 10.37 1.80 6.99
CA LEU A 211 10.51 2.78 8.07
C LEU A 211 10.87 2.10 9.40
N PHE A 212 10.30 0.93 9.68
CA PHE A 212 10.66 0.12 10.83
C PHE A 212 12.13 -0.36 10.76
N LEU A 213 12.59 -0.78 9.57
CA LEU A 213 14.00 -1.11 9.37
C LEU A 213 14.93 0.09 9.61
N LEU A 214 14.55 1.30 9.18
CA LEU A 214 15.32 2.52 9.49
C LEU A 214 15.30 2.86 10.98
N THR A 215 14.22 2.54 11.69
CA THR A 215 14.13 2.74 13.14
C THR A 215 15.10 1.82 13.88
N ILE A 216 15.23 0.57 13.44
CA ILE A 216 16.18 -0.40 14.01
C ILE A 216 17.61 -0.07 13.58
N TRP A 217 17.79 0.20 12.29
CA TRP A 217 19.06 0.47 11.65
C TRP A 217 19.22 1.96 11.41
N ARG A 218 19.25 2.73 12.49
CA ARG A 218 19.48 4.17 12.40
C ARG A 218 20.78 4.41 11.63
N PRO A 219 20.76 5.18 10.53
CA PRO A 219 22.00 5.61 9.91
C PRO A 219 22.82 6.34 10.96
N ASN A 220 24.11 6.01 11.12
CA ASN A 220 24.98 6.68 12.07
C ASN A 220 25.12 8.16 11.65
N SER A 221 24.34 9.05 12.26
CA SER A 221 24.43 10.51 12.02
C SER A 221 25.57 11.16 12.80
N GLN A 222 26.44 10.39 13.46
CA GLN A 222 27.58 10.91 14.21
C GLN A 222 28.88 10.16 13.89
N SER A 223 29.70 10.77 13.03
CA SER A 223 31.06 11.25 13.32
C SER A 223 31.99 11.10 12.12
N SER A 224 32.38 12.24 11.55
CA SER A 224 33.76 12.61 11.20
C SER A 224 33.68 14.08 10.81
N SER A 225 33.92 15.03 11.72
CA SER A 225 35.30 15.45 12.00
C SER A 225 36.09 15.45 10.70
N ALA A 226 36.41 16.63 10.20
CA ALA A 226 37.54 16.80 9.30
C ALA A 226 38.69 15.88 9.74
N ASP A 227 39.33 15.21 8.78
CA ASP A 227 40.50 14.32 8.97
C ASP A 227 40.23 12.84 9.28
N SER A 228 39.69 12.07 8.33
CA SER A 228 40.22 10.72 8.03
C SER A 228 39.54 10.09 6.81
N LEU A 229 40.22 10.18 5.66
CA LEU A 229 40.37 9.13 4.63
C LEU A 229 40.82 9.77 3.31
N GLN A 230 41.99 10.41 3.39
CA GLN A 230 42.87 10.61 2.24
C GLN A 230 43.55 9.28 1.87
N SER A 231 42.77 8.19 1.72
CA SER A 231 43.23 6.91 1.19
C SER A 231 42.05 5.91 1.17
N GLN A 232 41.23 5.91 0.13
CA GLN A 232 40.98 4.67 -0.61
C GLN A 232 40.12 4.88 -1.86
N TYR A 233 40.65 4.33 -2.94
CA TYR A 233 40.04 4.07 -4.24
C TYR A 233 39.97 5.23 -5.25
N ASN A 234 41.02 5.23 -6.07
CA ASN A 234 41.06 5.49 -7.51
C ASN A 234 39.92 4.78 -8.31
N ALA A 235 38.66 4.95 -7.91
CA ALA A 235 37.46 4.56 -8.67
C ALA A 235 36.80 5.77 -9.34
N THR A 236 37.25 6.98 -9.01
CA THR A 236 36.73 8.26 -9.52
C THR A 236 37.17 8.60 -10.95
N ASN A 237 38.13 7.88 -11.52
CA ASN A 237 38.56 8.08 -12.92
C ASN A 237 37.73 7.31 -13.95
N LEU A 238 36.78 6.45 -13.54
CA LEU A 238 35.94 5.68 -14.47
C LEU A 238 34.55 6.31 -14.69
N LEU A 239 34.10 7.24 -13.83
CA LEU A 239 32.77 7.87 -13.89
C LEU A 239 32.90 9.39 -14.04
N SER A 240 33.46 9.84 -15.15
CA SER A 240 33.72 11.27 -15.45
C SER A 240 32.52 12.02 -16.06
N HIS A 241 31.37 11.37 -16.21
CA HIS A 241 30.20 12.03 -16.78
C HIS A 241 29.51 12.95 -15.75
N PRO A 242 29.34 14.26 -16.04
CA PRO A 242 28.78 15.24 -15.10
C PRO A 242 27.34 14.92 -14.70
N MET A 243 26.56 14.29 -15.59
CA MET A 243 25.21 13.79 -15.28
C MET A 243 25.23 12.68 -14.24
N LEU A 244 26.21 11.79 -14.30
CA LEU A 244 26.31 10.64 -13.42
C LEU A 244 26.82 11.06 -12.04
N ARG A 245 27.77 11.99 -12.00
CA ARG A 245 28.20 12.64 -10.77
C ARG A 245 27.07 13.43 -10.10
N GLY A 246 26.28 14.19 -10.87
CA GLY A 246 25.09 14.86 -10.34
C GLY A 246 24.04 13.88 -9.80
N ALA A 247 23.83 12.75 -10.49
CA ALA A 247 22.93 11.70 -10.01
C ALA A 247 23.46 10.99 -8.75
N LEU A 248 24.77 10.77 -8.64
CA LEU A 248 25.44 10.19 -7.46
C LEU A 248 25.48 11.17 -6.28
N GLU A 249 25.73 12.46 -6.50
CA GLU A 249 25.66 13.51 -5.48
C GLU A 249 24.21 13.77 -5.00
N MET A 250 23.20 13.46 -5.83
CA MET A 250 21.79 13.45 -5.43
C MET A 250 21.43 12.21 -4.61
N LEU A 251 22.24 11.14 -4.69
CA LEU A 251 22.06 9.88 -3.97
C LEU A 251 22.91 9.78 -2.70
N ASP A 252 23.60 10.87 -2.34
CA ASP A 252 24.49 10.94 -1.17
C ASP A 252 23.68 10.97 0.13
N ASP A 253 24.18 10.27 1.16
CA ASP A 253 23.47 10.04 2.42
C ASP A 253 23.14 11.32 3.18
N ASP A 254 23.93 12.37 2.98
CA ASP A 254 23.76 13.68 3.62
C ASP A 254 22.69 14.57 2.95
N LYS A 255 22.24 14.21 1.73
CA LYS A 255 21.23 14.98 0.97
C LYS A 255 19.94 14.22 0.72
N LEU A 256 19.95 12.91 0.88
CA LEU A 256 18.83 12.04 0.60
C LEU A 256 18.03 11.78 1.89
N ASP A 257 16.90 12.46 2.07
CA ASP A 257 15.96 12.10 3.14
C ASP A 257 15.32 10.74 2.83
N ARG A 258 15.95 9.69 3.35
CA ARG A 258 15.54 8.29 3.17
C ARG A 258 14.13 8.05 3.65
N GLU A 259 13.72 8.70 4.74
CA GLU A 259 12.39 8.53 5.27
C GLU A 259 11.37 9.17 4.34
N TRP A 260 11.64 10.38 3.84
CA TRP A 260 10.80 11.03 2.83
C TRP A 260 10.65 10.18 1.57
N ILE A 261 11.74 9.61 1.04
CA ILE A 261 11.71 8.74 -0.14
C ILE A 261 10.87 7.49 0.11
N ILE A 262 11.01 6.86 1.27
CA ILE A 262 10.22 5.67 1.62
C ILE A 262 8.74 6.03 1.72
N ARG A 263 8.41 7.14 2.38
CA ARG A 263 7.02 7.58 2.59
C ARG A 263 6.33 7.95 1.28
N ASN A 264 7.00 8.76 0.45
CA ASN A 264 6.37 9.43 -0.68
C ASN A 264 6.61 8.72 -2.01
N VAL A 265 7.85 8.35 -2.31
CA VAL A 265 8.21 7.76 -3.61
C VAL A 265 7.96 6.26 -3.61
N LEU A 266 8.56 5.53 -2.65
CA LEU A 266 8.51 4.07 -2.62
C LEU A 266 7.11 3.54 -2.29
N GLY A 267 6.38 4.21 -1.39
CA GLY A 267 4.98 3.91 -1.10
C GLY A 267 4.07 4.06 -2.33
N GLY A 268 4.24 5.12 -3.12
CA GLY A 268 3.47 5.32 -4.36
C GLY A 268 3.86 4.32 -5.46
N MET A 269 5.15 4.00 -5.61
CA MET A 269 5.61 2.97 -6.55
C MET A 269 5.07 1.58 -6.20
N ALA A 270 5.10 1.21 -4.91
CA ALA A 270 4.53 -0.04 -4.43
C ALA A 270 3.03 -0.12 -4.72
N THR A 271 2.31 0.98 -4.51
CA THR A 271 0.88 1.09 -4.84
C THR A 271 0.64 0.93 -6.34
N GLY A 272 1.46 1.57 -7.19
CA GLY A 272 1.40 1.43 -8.64
C GLY A 272 1.63 -0.01 -9.10
N PHE A 273 2.59 -0.71 -8.51
CA PHE A 273 2.81 -2.14 -8.74
C PHE A 273 1.57 -2.96 -8.35
N GLY A 274 1.04 -2.79 -7.14
CA GLY A 274 -0.15 -3.50 -6.67
C GLY A 274 -1.34 -3.24 -7.59
N LEU A 275 -1.54 -2.00 -8.02
CA LEU A 275 -2.63 -1.62 -8.90
C LEU A 275 -2.54 -2.28 -10.28
N ARG A 276 -1.32 -2.48 -10.81
CA ARG A 276 -1.09 -3.23 -12.05
C ARG A 276 -1.58 -4.67 -11.93
N VAL A 277 -1.39 -5.30 -10.76
CA VAL A 277 -1.86 -6.67 -10.51
C VAL A 277 -3.38 -6.77 -10.58
N VAL A 278 -4.09 -5.70 -10.19
CA VAL A 278 -5.55 -5.66 -10.10
C VAL A 278 -6.22 -5.19 -11.39
N LEU A 279 -5.71 -4.10 -11.98
CA LEU A 279 -6.33 -3.48 -13.16
C LEU A 279 -5.93 -4.15 -14.47
N ASP A 280 -4.84 -4.92 -14.49
CA ASP A 280 -4.32 -5.62 -15.68
C ASP A 280 -4.14 -4.67 -16.87
N CYS A 281 -3.59 -3.48 -16.61
CA CYS A 281 -3.35 -2.46 -17.62
C CYS A 281 -1.85 -2.17 -17.79
N HIS A 282 -1.51 -1.48 -18.89
CA HIS A 282 -0.13 -1.09 -19.19
C HIS A 282 0.41 -0.18 -18.07
N PRO A 283 1.70 -0.30 -17.67
CA PRO A 283 2.29 0.44 -16.56
C PRO A 283 2.15 1.97 -16.68
N VAL A 284 2.11 2.50 -17.90
CA VAL A 284 1.88 3.94 -18.14
C VAL A 284 0.54 4.41 -17.56
N PHE A 285 -0.52 3.59 -17.63
CA PHE A 285 -1.80 3.97 -17.05
C PHE A 285 -1.75 3.94 -15.51
N THR A 286 -1.08 2.95 -14.93
CA THR A 286 -0.91 2.89 -13.48
C THR A 286 -0.08 4.07 -12.96
N THR A 287 0.95 4.51 -13.68
CA THR A 287 1.72 5.69 -13.27
C THR A 287 0.86 6.96 -13.35
N MET A 288 0.08 7.15 -14.42
CA MET A 288 -0.86 8.28 -14.51
C MET A 288 -1.88 8.29 -13.37
N ILE A 289 -2.38 7.12 -12.96
CA ILE A 289 -3.30 6.99 -11.83
C ILE A 289 -2.62 7.42 -10.52
N ILE A 290 -1.39 6.97 -10.26
CA ILE A 290 -0.66 7.35 -9.04
C ILE A 290 -0.34 8.85 -9.02
N LEU A 291 0.10 9.43 -10.14
CA LEU A 291 0.34 10.87 -10.25
C LEU A 291 -0.92 11.68 -9.99
N THR A 292 -2.08 11.21 -10.47
CA THR A 292 -3.38 11.84 -10.17
C THR A 292 -3.70 11.76 -8.67
N GLY A 293 -3.48 10.59 -8.06
CA GLY A 293 -3.62 10.41 -6.62
C GLY A 293 -2.73 11.35 -5.82
N TRP A 294 -1.46 11.49 -6.20
CA TRP A 294 -0.52 12.43 -5.60
C TRP A 294 -0.95 13.88 -5.77
N ALA A 295 -1.38 14.29 -6.97
CA ALA A 295 -1.90 15.64 -7.18
C ALA A 295 -3.08 15.97 -6.25
N VAL A 296 -4.02 15.03 -6.07
CA VAL A 296 -5.12 15.17 -5.12
C VAL A 296 -4.62 15.24 -3.68
N LYS A 297 -3.67 14.37 -3.30
CA LYS A 297 -3.04 14.39 -1.96
C LYS A 297 -2.38 15.74 -1.69
N THR A 298 -1.53 16.22 -2.59
CA THR A 298 -0.82 17.51 -2.48
C THR A 298 -1.78 18.69 -2.37
N ALA A 299 -2.85 18.70 -3.17
CA ALA A 299 -3.87 19.74 -3.07
C ALA A 299 -4.54 19.74 -1.68
N LEU A 300 -4.84 18.56 -1.13
CA LEU A 300 -5.41 18.44 0.22
C LEU A 300 -4.41 18.82 1.31
N ALA A 301 -3.13 18.46 1.14
CA ALA A 301 -2.05 18.84 2.05
C ALA A 301 -1.96 20.37 2.20
N HIS A 302 -2.00 21.11 1.09
CA HIS A 302 -2.05 22.57 1.10
C HIS A 302 -3.33 23.15 1.71
N LEU A 303 -4.47 22.46 1.60
CA LEU A 303 -5.72 22.92 2.21
C LEU A 303 -5.72 22.76 3.72
N VAL A 304 -5.04 21.73 4.25
CA VAL A 304 -4.98 21.45 5.69
C VAL A 304 -3.73 22.00 6.37
N SER A 305 -2.71 22.42 5.61
CA SER A 305 -1.40 22.86 6.13
C SER A 305 -1.51 23.97 7.15
N GLY A 306 -2.29 25.02 6.87
CA GLY A 306 -2.50 26.12 7.81
C GLY A 306 -3.26 25.69 9.08
N TRP A 307 -4.18 24.74 8.98
CA TRP A 307 -4.95 24.25 10.13
C TRP A 307 -4.14 23.31 11.03
N VAL A 308 -3.36 22.40 10.44
CA VAL A 308 -2.48 21.48 11.18
C VAL A 308 -1.27 22.23 11.75
N GLY A 309 -0.69 23.15 10.97
CA GLY A 309 0.45 23.99 11.37
C GLY A 309 0.11 24.91 12.54
N ALA A 310 -1.11 25.46 12.59
CA ALA A 310 -1.55 26.37 13.67
C ALA A 310 -1.61 25.70 15.07
N SER A 311 -1.69 24.38 15.17
CA SER A 311 -1.57 23.68 16.46
C SER A 311 -0.12 23.52 16.91
N ILE A 312 0.77 23.21 15.97
CA ILE A 312 2.19 22.94 16.25
C ILE A 312 2.92 24.25 16.56
N SER A 313 2.50 25.37 15.95
CA SER A 313 3.03 26.70 16.22
C SER A 313 2.90 27.15 17.68
N ILE A 314 1.94 26.60 18.43
CA ILE A 314 1.79 26.87 19.87
C ILE A 314 3.01 26.35 20.65
N GLN A 315 3.75 25.38 20.09
CA GLN A 315 4.84 24.68 20.75
C GLN A 315 6.22 24.88 20.07
N ALA A 316 6.26 25.23 18.78
CA ALA A 316 7.50 25.30 17.98
C ALA A 316 7.77 26.62 17.21
N GLY A 317 6.94 27.66 17.37
CA GLY A 317 7.08 28.92 16.61
C GLY A 317 6.31 28.93 15.29
N SER A 318 5.76 30.09 14.91
CA SER A 318 4.63 30.19 13.97
C SER A 318 4.94 30.05 12.49
N GLU A 319 6.17 30.29 12.04
CA GLU A 319 6.49 30.34 10.60
C GLU A 319 7.00 29.01 10.02
N GLY A 320 7.49 28.08 10.86
CA GLY A 320 8.06 26.80 10.39
C GLY A 320 7.08 25.62 10.33
N ALA A 321 5.98 25.66 11.08
CA ALA A 321 5.09 24.51 11.25
C ALA A 321 4.33 24.10 9.98
N GLU A 322 3.95 25.08 9.16
CA GLU A 322 3.30 24.81 7.87
C GLU A 322 4.28 24.15 6.89
N GLU A 323 5.51 24.67 6.83
CA GLU A 323 6.57 24.13 5.97
C GLU A 323 6.94 22.70 6.36
N ILE A 324 6.97 22.38 7.66
CA ILE A 324 7.22 21.02 8.17
C ILE A 324 6.11 20.05 7.72
N TRP A 325 4.83 20.45 7.80
CA TRP A 325 3.73 19.63 7.31
C TRP A 325 3.83 19.35 5.81
N LEU A 326 4.10 20.40 5.02
CA LEU A 326 4.21 20.28 3.56
C LEU A 326 5.42 19.43 3.14
N ALA A 327 6.57 19.62 3.81
CA ALA A 327 7.78 18.81 3.56
C ALA A 327 7.56 17.33 3.87
N TYR A 328 6.79 17.02 4.91
CA TYR A 328 6.43 15.64 5.24
C TYR A 328 5.46 15.02 4.21
N SER A 329 4.49 15.81 3.75
CA SER A 329 3.29 15.29 3.07
C SER A 329 3.39 15.27 1.55
N ILE A 330 4.17 16.17 0.95
CA ILE A 330 4.25 16.33 -0.51
C ILE A 330 5.28 15.36 -1.11
N PRO A 331 4.88 14.55 -2.13
CA PRO A 331 5.77 13.66 -2.86
C PRO A 331 6.57 14.31 -3.99
#